data_AF-A0AAW2UUA9-F1
#
_entry.id   AF-A0AAW2UUA9-F1
#
_cell.length_a   1.000
_cell.length_b   1.000
_cell.length_c   1.000
_cell.angle_alpha   90.00
_cell.angle_beta   90.00
_cell.angle_gamma   90.00
#
_symmetry.space_group_name_H-M   'P 1'
#
loop_
_entity.id
_entity.type
_entity.pdbx_description
1 polymer ?
#
loop_
_entity_poly.entity_id
_entity_poly.type
_entity_poly.pdbx_seq_one_letter_code
_entity_poly.pdbx_strand_id
1 'polypeptide(L)'
;MAMLENKNASVFERGNVEVKTSKLKKTDASSPPAELLIIAPEAEGNYPVLIFCHGYCTKNSWYSQLLQHVSSHGYIVVAPQFYQCLLISLNDEIKIAAKVTNWLPAGLAVSLPQNVKPDLSRLALMGHSRGGKVAFALALGYAPTSLNFKALLGLDPVCRSSQPGWVEPDILSYVPHSFHLSIPIGIIGTGLSNQTKGIIPPLAPDGFNHSEFFNESKPPCCYFLTKDYGHCDMLNDPNVAFLF
;
A
#
# COMPACT_ATOMS: atom_id res chain seq x y z
N MET A 1 -6.48 -33.96 24.94
CA MET A 1 -5.47 -32.91 24.69
C MET A 1 -4.81 -33.25 23.36
N ALA A 2 -5.44 -32.84 22.25
CA ALA A 2 -4.88 -33.00 20.91
C ALA A 2 -4.27 -31.64 20.55
N MET A 3 -2.95 -31.60 20.45
CA MET A 3 -2.24 -30.46 19.89
C MET A 3 -2.68 -30.36 18.42
N LEU A 4 -3.45 -29.32 18.08
CA LEU A 4 -3.68 -28.94 16.70
C LEU A 4 -2.31 -28.55 16.13
N GLU A 5 -1.72 -29.42 15.34
CA GLU A 5 -0.59 -29.06 14.48
C GLU A 5 -1.03 -27.90 13.60
N ASN A 6 -0.52 -26.71 13.92
CA ASN A 6 -0.76 -25.50 13.15
C ASN A 6 0.05 -25.61 11.85
N LYS A 7 -0.52 -26.29 10.84
CA LYS A 7 0.00 -26.22 9.47
C LYS A 7 -0.10 -24.77 9.02
N ASN A 8 1.01 -24.03 9.05
CA ASN A 8 1.08 -22.72 8.44
C ASN A 8 0.64 -22.87 6.99
N ALA A 9 -0.48 -22.23 6.63
CA ALA A 9 -0.94 -22.17 5.26
C ALA A 9 0.19 -21.62 4.38
N SER A 10 0.32 -22.17 3.17
CA SER A 10 1.27 -21.64 2.20
C SER A 10 1.02 -20.15 1.99
N VAL A 11 2.08 -19.35 1.83
CA VAL A 11 1.95 -17.90 1.53
C VAL A 11 1.24 -17.63 0.20
N PHE A 12 1.16 -18.65 -0.67
CA PHE A 12 0.44 -18.60 -1.95
C PHE A 12 -1.04 -18.96 -1.83
N GLU A 13 -1.46 -19.47 -0.69
CA GLU A 13 -2.85 -19.82 -0.40
C GLU A 13 -3.44 -18.80 0.58
N ARG A 14 -4.78 -18.72 0.63
CA ARG A 14 -5.46 -17.95 1.67
C ARG A 14 -4.96 -18.42 3.04
N GLY A 15 -4.65 -17.47 3.91
CA GLY A 15 -4.20 -17.77 5.26
C GLY A 15 -5.29 -18.43 6.11
N ASN A 16 -4.91 -18.90 7.28
CA ASN A 16 -5.78 -19.68 8.18
C ASN A 16 -6.70 -18.83 9.07
N VAL A 17 -6.71 -17.50 8.89
CA VAL A 17 -7.53 -16.58 9.69
C VAL A 17 -8.68 -16.03 8.85
N GLU A 18 -9.90 -16.17 9.36
CA GLU A 18 -11.08 -15.52 8.77
C GLU A 18 -11.02 -14.01 8.95
N VAL A 19 -11.47 -13.28 7.92
CA VAL A 19 -11.33 -11.83 7.85
C VAL A 19 -12.66 -11.13 7.58
N LYS A 20 -12.84 -9.99 8.25
CA LYS A 20 -13.97 -9.10 8.05
C LYS A 20 -13.53 -7.83 7.35
N THR A 21 -14.27 -7.46 6.31
CA THR A 21 -14.11 -6.19 5.61
C THR A 21 -15.13 -5.17 6.13
N SER A 22 -14.68 -3.99 6.54
CA SER A 22 -15.52 -2.87 6.94
C SER A 22 -15.15 -1.59 6.18
N LYS A 23 -16.14 -0.73 5.93
CA LYS A 23 -15.94 0.58 5.33
C LYS A 23 -16.29 1.65 6.35
N LEU A 24 -15.31 2.50 6.66
CA LEU A 24 -15.53 3.66 7.51
C LEU A 24 -15.69 4.89 6.63
N LYS A 25 -16.77 5.64 6.84
CA LYS A 25 -17.03 6.89 6.16
C LYS A 25 -16.42 8.05 6.93
N LYS A 26 -16.08 9.11 6.21
CA LYS A 26 -15.74 10.40 6.79
C LYS A 26 -17.01 11.24 6.94
N THR A 27 -17.57 11.32 8.14
CA THR A 27 -18.84 12.02 8.42
C THR A 27 -18.67 13.28 9.26
N ASP A 28 -17.71 13.28 10.18
CA ASP A 28 -17.51 14.37 11.15
C ASP A 28 -16.05 14.40 11.66
N ALA A 29 -15.75 15.30 12.60
CA ALA A 29 -14.40 15.45 13.16
C ALA A 29 -13.91 14.25 14.00
N SER A 30 -14.80 13.36 14.44
CA SER A 30 -14.47 12.12 15.16
C SER A 30 -14.26 10.92 14.24
N SER A 31 -14.72 11.03 12.99
CA SER A 31 -14.55 10.03 11.94
C SER A 31 -13.10 10.02 11.38
N PRO A 32 -12.67 8.95 10.69
CA PRO A 32 -11.33 8.90 10.13
C PRO A 32 -11.06 10.04 9.13
N PRO A 33 -9.79 10.46 8.95
CA PRO A 33 -9.43 11.60 8.10
C PRO A 33 -9.78 11.44 6.61
N ALA A 34 -10.04 10.20 6.18
CA ALA A 34 -10.49 9.80 4.86
C ALA A 34 -11.45 8.60 5.00
N GLU A 35 -12.20 8.27 3.94
CA GLU A 35 -12.90 6.99 3.92
C GLU A 35 -11.87 5.85 3.95
N LEU A 36 -12.11 4.84 4.79
CA LEU A 36 -11.19 3.72 4.97
C LEU A 36 -11.88 2.40 4.58
N LEU A 37 -11.15 1.56 3.86
CA LEU A 37 -11.43 0.13 3.80
C LEU A 37 -10.54 -0.54 4.85
N ILE A 38 -11.15 -1.17 5.84
CA ILE A 38 -10.44 -1.94 6.87
C ILE A 38 -10.73 -3.41 6.63
N ILE A 39 -9.68 -4.23 6.60
CA ILE A 39 -9.80 -5.68 6.54
C ILE A 39 -9.02 -6.23 7.74
N ALA A 40 -9.73 -6.92 8.63
CA ALA A 40 -9.16 -7.37 9.89
C ALA A 40 -9.53 -8.84 10.16
N PRO A 41 -8.65 -9.59 10.84
CA PRO A 41 -8.97 -10.87 11.46
C PRO A 41 -10.24 -10.81 12.29
N GLU A 42 -11.00 -11.90 12.35
CA GLU A 42 -12.12 -12.06 13.29
C GLU A 42 -11.70 -12.80 14.56
N ALA A 43 -10.66 -13.63 14.49
CA ALA A 43 -10.13 -14.35 15.62
C ALA A 43 -9.48 -13.39 16.64
N GLU A 44 -9.70 -13.66 17.93
CA GLU A 44 -9.06 -12.91 19.02
C GLU A 44 -7.54 -12.90 18.87
N GLY A 45 -6.93 -11.73 19.05
CA GLY A 45 -5.49 -11.60 18.94
C GLY A 45 -4.98 -10.17 18.85
N ASN A 46 -3.65 -10.06 18.85
CA ASN A 46 -2.94 -8.81 18.61
C ASN A 46 -2.22 -8.89 17.27
N TYR A 47 -2.59 -8.03 16.32
CA TYR A 47 -2.17 -8.16 14.93
C TYR A 47 -1.35 -6.94 14.47
N PRO A 48 -0.31 -7.15 13.64
CA PRO A 48 0.42 -6.05 13.02
C PRO A 48 -0.51 -5.30 12.07
N VAL A 49 -0.21 -4.03 11.83
CA VAL A 49 -1.03 -3.16 10.98
C VAL A 49 -0.30 -2.84 9.69
N LEU A 50 -1.01 -2.92 8.56
CA LEU A 50 -0.52 -2.53 7.25
C LEU A 50 -1.36 -1.38 6.71
N ILE A 51 -0.74 -0.24 6.42
CA ILE A 51 -1.40 0.82 5.66
C ILE A 51 -1.18 0.56 4.16
N PHE A 52 -2.25 0.51 3.39
CA PHE A 52 -2.19 0.30 1.94
C PHE A 52 -2.62 1.55 1.15
N CYS A 53 -1.72 2.05 0.31
CA CYS A 53 -1.93 3.22 -0.55
C CYS A 53 -2.22 2.78 -2.00
N HIS A 54 -3.42 3.03 -2.50
CA HIS A 54 -3.82 2.64 -3.85
C HIS A 54 -3.23 3.57 -4.94
N GLY A 55 -3.19 3.08 -6.18
CA GLY A 55 -2.72 3.82 -7.36
C GLY A 55 -3.66 4.94 -7.84
N TYR A 56 -3.17 5.73 -8.79
CA TYR A 56 -3.90 6.85 -9.38
C TYR A 56 -5.21 6.42 -10.04
N CYS A 57 -6.28 7.20 -9.87
CA CYS A 57 -7.62 6.89 -10.42
C CYS A 57 -8.18 5.50 -10.06
N THR A 58 -7.64 4.83 -9.04
CA THR A 58 -8.16 3.55 -8.54
C THR A 58 -8.96 3.71 -7.24
N LYS A 59 -9.59 2.62 -6.79
CA LYS A 59 -10.23 2.54 -5.46
C LYS A 59 -9.48 1.55 -4.58
N ASN A 60 -9.51 1.76 -3.27
CA ASN A 60 -8.97 0.79 -2.33
C ASN A 60 -9.63 -0.61 -2.48
N SER A 61 -10.92 -0.65 -2.83
CA SER A 61 -11.68 -1.89 -3.04
C SER A 61 -11.22 -2.70 -4.27
N TRP A 62 -10.52 -2.08 -5.21
CA TRP A 62 -9.99 -2.78 -6.40
C TRP A 62 -8.81 -3.69 -6.10
N TYR A 63 -8.28 -3.64 -4.87
CA TYR A 63 -7.21 -4.50 -4.39
C TYR A 63 -7.73 -5.53 -3.37
N SER A 64 -9.05 -5.65 -3.23
CA SER A 64 -9.70 -6.42 -2.17
C SER A 64 -9.21 -7.86 -2.06
N GLN A 65 -8.94 -8.56 -3.17
CA GLN A 65 -8.39 -9.92 -3.11
C GLN A 65 -7.00 -9.95 -2.47
N LEU A 66 -6.10 -9.07 -2.91
CA LEU A 66 -4.76 -8.95 -2.35
C LEU A 66 -4.80 -8.58 -0.86
N LEU A 67 -5.62 -7.58 -0.50
CA LEU A 67 -5.69 -7.09 0.87
C LEU A 67 -6.35 -8.11 1.81
N GLN A 68 -7.34 -8.86 1.34
CA GLN A 68 -7.93 -9.99 2.09
C GLN A 68 -6.93 -11.13 2.25
N HIS A 69 -6.14 -11.43 1.22
CA HIS A 69 -5.07 -12.42 1.31
C HIS A 69 -4.08 -12.04 2.40
N VAL A 70 -3.53 -10.83 2.36
CA VAL A 70 -2.62 -10.33 3.40
C VAL A 70 -3.25 -10.39 4.79
N SER A 71 -4.52 -9.97 4.93
CA SER A 71 -5.19 -9.99 6.23
C SER A 71 -5.44 -11.41 6.76
N SER A 72 -5.73 -12.37 5.88
CA SER A 72 -5.94 -13.78 6.25
C SER A 72 -4.66 -14.45 6.79
N HIS A 73 -3.49 -13.87 6.51
CA HIS A 73 -2.20 -14.23 7.11
C HIS A 73 -1.92 -13.49 8.43
N GLY A 74 -2.94 -12.87 9.03
CA GLY A 74 -2.87 -12.27 10.36
C GLY A 74 -2.38 -10.82 10.37
N TYR A 75 -2.85 -9.99 9.43
CA TYR A 75 -2.60 -8.54 9.42
C TYR A 75 -3.92 -7.77 9.50
N ILE A 76 -3.93 -6.64 10.20
CA ILE A 76 -4.98 -5.64 10.04
C ILE A 76 -4.57 -4.71 8.91
N VAL A 77 -5.34 -4.69 7.83
CA VAL A 77 -5.10 -3.81 6.68
C VAL A 77 -5.98 -2.58 6.79
N VAL A 78 -5.38 -1.39 6.69
CA VAL A 78 -6.05 -0.09 6.66
C VAL A 78 -5.73 0.57 5.32
N ALA A 79 -6.72 0.65 4.43
CA ALA A 79 -6.55 1.22 3.10
C ALA A 79 -7.35 2.52 2.95
N PRO A 80 -6.74 3.70 3.12
CA PRO A 80 -7.42 4.96 2.83
C PRO A 80 -7.86 5.05 1.37
N GLN A 81 -9.02 5.64 1.15
CA GLN A 81 -9.46 6.08 -0.16
C GLN A 81 -8.96 7.50 -0.40
N PHE A 82 -8.04 7.66 -1.33
CA PHE A 82 -7.71 8.96 -1.92
C PHE A 82 -8.81 9.34 -2.91
N TYR A 83 -9.20 10.62 -3.00
CA TYR A 83 -10.30 10.97 -3.90
C TYR A 83 -9.91 10.76 -5.36
N GLN A 84 -10.84 10.25 -6.17
CA GLN A 84 -10.63 9.90 -7.57
C GLN A 84 -10.64 11.11 -8.53
N CYS A 85 -10.32 12.31 -8.05
CA CYS A 85 -10.31 13.50 -8.89
C CYS A 85 -8.91 13.72 -9.47
N LEU A 86 -8.84 13.97 -10.79
CA LEU A 86 -7.58 14.29 -11.50
C LEU A 86 -6.82 15.47 -10.86
N LEU A 87 -7.51 16.30 -10.07
CA LEU A 87 -7.00 17.53 -9.46
C LEU A 87 -6.31 17.35 -8.10
N ILE A 88 -6.34 16.16 -7.50
CA ILE A 88 -5.65 15.96 -6.21
C ILE A 88 -4.14 15.89 -6.41
N SER A 89 -3.44 16.79 -5.72
CA SER A 89 -1.99 16.80 -5.68
C SER A 89 -1.48 15.58 -4.91
N LEU A 90 -0.34 15.05 -5.34
CA LEU A 90 0.32 13.93 -4.64
C LEU A 90 0.69 14.33 -3.20
N ASN A 91 1.06 15.59 -2.97
CA ASN A 91 1.24 16.14 -1.63
C ASN A 91 0.00 15.97 -0.74
N ASP A 92 -1.22 16.10 -1.28
CA ASP A 92 -2.44 15.91 -0.50
C ASP A 92 -2.70 14.43 -0.17
N GLU A 93 -2.36 13.50 -1.07
CA GLU A 93 -2.43 12.06 -0.77
C GLU A 93 -1.44 11.67 0.33
N ILE A 94 -0.21 12.19 0.30
CA ILE A 94 0.79 12.00 1.36
C ILE A 94 0.27 12.57 2.69
N LYS A 95 -0.30 13.78 2.69
CA LYS A 95 -0.91 14.38 3.89
C LYS A 95 -2.09 13.56 4.40
N ILE A 96 -2.92 13.00 3.52
CA ILE A 96 -4.03 12.12 3.90
C ILE A 96 -3.48 10.86 4.57
N ALA A 97 -2.52 10.18 3.95
CA ALA A 97 -1.90 8.97 4.51
C ALA A 97 -1.24 9.25 5.87
N ALA A 98 -0.57 10.38 6.04
CA ALA A 98 -0.02 10.83 7.32
C ALA A 98 -1.12 11.07 8.37
N LYS A 99 -2.21 11.75 8.01
CA LYS A 99 -3.35 11.95 8.92
C LYS A 99 -3.99 10.63 9.35
N VAL A 100 -4.17 9.68 8.43
CA VAL A 100 -4.68 8.34 8.74
C VAL A 100 -3.73 7.62 9.70
N THR A 101 -2.42 7.68 9.46
CA THR A 101 -1.40 7.15 10.37
C THR A 101 -1.55 7.73 11.77
N ASN A 102 -1.71 9.04 11.88
CA ASN A 102 -1.84 9.74 13.16
C ASN A 102 -3.16 9.46 13.89
N TRP A 103 -4.20 9.06 13.15
CA TRP A 103 -5.50 8.68 13.69
C TRP A 103 -5.51 7.26 14.27
N LEU A 104 -4.64 6.36 13.80
CA LEU A 104 -4.65 4.94 14.21
C LEU A 104 -4.67 4.71 15.74
N PRO A 105 -3.86 5.42 16.56
CA PRO A 105 -3.84 5.18 18.02
C PRO A 105 -5.19 5.43 18.71
N ALA A 106 -5.97 6.38 18.22
CA ALA A 106 -7.24 6.77 18.82
C ALA A 106 -8.43 6.03 18.21
N GLY A 107 -8.41 5.80 16.89
CA GLY A 107 -9.60 5.36 16.17
C GLY A 107 -9.60 3.93 15.66
N LEU A 108 -8.43 3.30 15.47
CA LEU A 108 -8.38 1.97 14.86
C LEU A 108 -9.01 0.91 15.77
N ALA A 109 -8.65 0.87 17.06
CA ALA A 109 -9.16 -0.12 18.01
C ALA A 109 -10.70 -0.10 18.14
N VAL A 110 -11.30 1.09 18.10
CA VAL A 110 -12.77 1.27 18.17
C VAL A 110 -13.48 0.75 16.92
N SER A 111 -12.75 0.65 15.81
CA SER A 111 -13.27 0.24 14.51
C SER A 111 -13.11 -1.27 14.22
N LEU A 112 -12.53 -2.02 15.16
CA LEU A 112 -12.23 -3.44 15.04
C LEU A 112 -13.21 -4.32 15.81
N PRO A 113 -13.31 -5.63 15.51
CA PRO A 113 -14.04 -6.57 16.36
C PRO A 113 -13.54 -6.54 17.81
N GLN A 114 -14.43 -6.78 18.78
CA GLN A 114 -14.20 -6.55 20.22
C GLN A 114 -12.90 -7.17 20.78
N ASN A 115 -12.47 -8.32 20.25
CA ASN A 115 -11.30 -9.06 20.73
C ASN A 115 -10.07 -8.96 19.79
N VAL A 116 -10.10 -8.05 18.82
CA VAL A 116 -9.03 -7.84 17.85
C VAL A 116 -8.32 -6.54 18.19
N LYS A 117 -7.03 -6.64 18.53
CA LYS A 117 -6.22 -5.51 18.97
C LYS A 117 -5.18 -5.15 17.89
N PRO A 118 -5.02 -3.86 17.54
CA PRO A 118 -3.97 -3.44 16.62
C PRO A 118 -2.65 -3.24 17.37
N ASP A 119 -1.60 -3.89 16.89
CA ASP A 119 -0.22 -3.69 17.34
C ASP A 119 0.45 -2.59 16.51
N LEU A 120 0.28 -1.34 16.95
CA LEU A 120 0.86 -0.18 16.28
C LEU A 120 2.38 -0.08 16.42
N SER A 121 3.02 -0.92 17.25
CA SER A 121 4.48 -1.05 17.27
C SER A 121 5.02 -1.81 16.06
N ARG A 122 4.14 -2.57 15.36
CA ARG A 122 4.40 -3.33 14.13
C ARG A 122 3.57 -2.78 12.98
N LEU A 123 3.80 -1.52 12.64
CA LEU A 123 3.15 -0.82 11.53
C LEU A 123 4.00 -0.90 10.26
N ALA A 124 3.42 -1.35 9.15
CA ALA A 124 4.05 -1.41 7.83
C ALA A 124 3.31 -0.52 6.82
N LEU A 125 4.02 -0.13 5.75
CA LEU A 125 3.48 0.57 4.60
C LEU A 125 3.53 -0.31 3.37
N MET A 126 2.48 -0.24 2.56
CA MET A 126 2.46 -0.80 1.22
C MET A 126 1.74 0.15 0.28
N GLY A 127 2.14 0.20 -0.98
CA GLY A 127 1.39 0.93 -1.98
C GLY A 127 1.65 0.48 -3.41
N HIS A 128 0.65 0.68 -4.27
CA HIS A 128 0.73 0.38 -5.69
C HIS A 128 0.88 1.64 -6.54
N SER A 129 1.72 1.61 -7.59
CA SER A 129 1.82 2.68 -8.58
C SER A 129 2.13 4.04 -7.91
N ARG A 130 1.35 5.08 -8.19
CA ARG A 130 1.36 6.36 -7.48
C ARG A 130 1.21 6.21 -5.96
N GLY A 131 0.41 5.25 -5.49
CA GLY A 131 0.29 4.92 -4.06
C GLY A 131 1.58 4.31 -3.49
N GLY A 132 2.37 3.61 -4.31
CA GLY A 132 3.73 3.20 -3.96
C GLY A 132 4.63 4.41 -3.70
N LYS A 133 4.56 5.43 -4.56
CA LYS A 133 5.25 6.71 -4.32
C LYS A 133 4.78 7.38 -3.03
N VAL A 134 3.47 7.38 -2.73
CA VAL A 134 2.94 7.89 -1.46
C VAL A 134 3.54 7.15 -0.26
N ALA A 135 3.59 5.82 -0.32
CA ALA A 135 4.16 4.99 0.75
C ALA A 135 5.66 5.29 0.97
N PHE A 136 6.46 5.40 -0.11
CA PHE A 136 7.87 5.80 -0.01
C PHE A 136 8.05 7.22 0.54
N ALA A 137 7.30 8.20 0.02
CA ALA A 137 7.37 9.57 0.48
C ALA A 137 7.00 9.69 1.98
N LEU A 138 5.99 8.96 2.42
CA LEU A 138 5.60 8.94 3.83
C LEU A 138 6.70 8.31 4.71
N ALA A 139 7.29 7.19 4.28
CA ALA A 139 8.41 6.57 5.00
C ALA A 139 9.65 7.48 5.07
N LEU A 140 9.91 8.25 4.02
CA LEU A 140 11.01 9.21 3.93
C LEU A 140 10.76 10.51 4.72
N GLY A 141 9.60 10.67 5.35
CA GLY A 141 9.30 11.82 6.22
C GLY A 141 8.78 13.06 5.49
N TYR A 142 8.24 12.92 4.28
CA TYR A 142 7.64 14.06 3.54
C TYR A 142 6.33 14.58 4.18
N ALA A 143 5.80 13.89 5.18
CA ALA A 143 4.74 14.40 6.06
C ALA A 143 4.92 13.86 7.50
N PRO A 144 4.54 14.63 8.53
CA PRO A 144 4.74 14.24 9.91
C PRO A 144 3.80 13.10 10.33
N THR A 145 4.38 12.02 10.88
CA THR A 145 3.65 10.91 11.50
C THR A 145 3.97 10.78 12.99
N SER A 146 2.99 10.37 13.79
CA SER A 146 3.16 10.06 15.22
C SER A 146 3.65 8.63 15.47
N LEU A 147 3.67 7.80 14.43
CA LEU A 147 4.09 6.40 14.47
C LEU A 147 5.29 6.17 13.55
N ASN A 148 6.11 5.20 13.94
CA ASN A 148 7.24 4.72 13.15
C ASN A 148 6.84 3.48 12.35
N PHE A 149 7.27 3.42 11.10
CA PHE A 149 7.10 2.25 10.25
C PHE A 149 8.19 1.20 10.53
N LYS A 150 7.89 -0.07 10.26
CA LYS A 150 8.79 -1.23 10.47
C LYS A 150 9.13 -1.97 9.18
N ALA A 151 8.38 -1.74 8.11
CA ALA A 151 8.64 -2.30 6.79
C ALA A 151 7.92 -1.43 5.73
N LEU A 152 8.48 -1.43 4.51
CA LEU A 152 7.92 -0.74 3.36
C LEU A 152 7.86 -1.67 2.14
N LEU A 153 6.70 -1.77 1.50
CA LEU A 153 6.50 -2.58 0.30
C LEU A 153 5.98 -1.73 -0.87
N GLY A 154 6.75 -1.67 -1.97
CA GLY A 154 6.30 -1.07 -3.23
C GLY A 154 5.78 -2.13 -4.19
N LEU A 155 4.51 -2.05 -4.56
CA LEU A 155 3.94 -2.79 -5.69
C LEU A 155 4.02 -1.91 -6.92
N ASP A 156 4.87 -2.30 -7.86
CA ASP A 156 5.11 -1.61 -9.12
C ASP A 156 5.10 -0.08 -8.98
N PRO A 157 5.88 0.50 -8.02
CA PRO A 157 5.76 1.91 -7.70
C PRO A 157 6.18 2.79 -8.88
N VAL A 158 5.52 3.94 -9.02
CA VAL A 158 5.76 4.88 -10.14
C VAL A 158 5.95 6.28 -9.60
N CYS A 159 7.06 6.91 -9.98
CA CYS A 159 7.38 8.29 -9.61
C CYS A 159 6.59 9.31 -10.46
N ARG A 160 6.49 9.06 -11.77
CA ARG A 160 5.78 9.88 -12.76
C ARG A 160 5.54 9.10 -14.06
N SER A 161 4.59 9.56 -14.87
CA SER A 161 4.23 8.93 -16.16
C SER A 161 4.97 9.49 -17.37
N SER A 162 5.61 10.67 -17.29
CA SER A 162 6.45 11.23 -18.35
C SER A 162 7.27 12.44 -17.86
N GLN A 163 8.29 12.83 -18.63
CA GLN A 163 8.94 14.14 -18.51
C GLN A 163 8.37 15.13 -19.53
N PRO A 164 8.25 16.44 -19.21
CA PRO A 164 8.42 17.06 -17.90
C PRO A 164 7.10 17.08 -17.13
N GLY A 165 6.77 16.00 -16.41
CA GLY A 165 5.67 16.00 -15.43
C GLY A 165 6.22 16.28 -14.03
N TRP A 166 6.15 17.53 -13.56
CA TRP A 166 6.55 17.92 -12.21
C TRP A 166 5.48 17.50 -11.18
N VAL A 167 5.41 16.21 -10.87
CA VAL A 167 4.52 15.71 -9.81
C VAL A 167 5.29 15.73 -8.49
N GLU A 168 5.22 16.85 -7.77
CA GLU A 168 5.80 16.97 -6.43
C GLU A 168 5.18 16.00 -5.42
N PRO A 169 5.95 15.45 -4.47
CA PRO A 169 7.38 15.66 -4.31
C PRO A 169 8.19 14.81 -5.29
N ASP A 170 9.34 15.33 -5.72
CA ASP A 170 10.37 14.49 -6.34
C ASP A 170 11.08 13.73 -5.23
N ILE A 171 10.87 12.42 -5.21
CA ILE A 171 11.51 11.54 -4.23
C ILE A 171 12.68 10.79 -4.85
N LEU A 172 12.74 10.67 -6.19
CA LEU A 172 13.83 9.97 -6.86
C LEU A 172 14.97 10.96 -7.14
N SER A 173 16.13 10.71 -6.56
CA SER A 173 17.37 11.44 -6.80
C SER A 173 18.21 10.84 -7.92
N TYR A 174 17.90 9.61 -8.36
CA TYR A 174 18.68 8.78 -9.29
C TYR A 174 20.11 8.49 -8.79
N VAL A 175 20.33 8.63 -7.49
CA VAL A 175 21.58 8.23 -6.81
C VAL A 175 21.35 6.89 -6.13
N PRO A 176 22.11 5.84 -6.48
CA PRO A 176 21.97 4.54 -5.83
C PRO A 176 22.08 4.66 -4.32
N HIS A 177 21.22 3.93 -3.60
CA HIS A 177 21.19 3.94 -2.13
C HIS A 177 21.02 5.35 -1.53
N SER A 178 20.22 6.23 -2.14
CA SER A 178 19.90 7.56 -1.60
C SER A 178 18.82 7.52 -0.50
N PHE A 179 17.95 6.52 -0.46
CA PHE A 179 16.88 6.44 0.53
C PHE A 179 17.45 6.12 1.90
N HIS A 180 17.41 7.14 2.78
CA HIS A 180 17.87 7.04 4.16
C HIS A 180 16.78 6.46 5.07
N LEU A 181 16.40 5.21 4.80
CA LEU A 181 15.44 4.44 5.60
C LEU A 181 16.16 3.32 6.36
N SER A 182 15.83 3.16 7.64
CA SER A 182 16.37 2.10 8.50
C SER A 182 15.50 0.84 8.58
N ILE A 183 14.43 0.80 7.77
CA ILE A 183 13.46 -0.30 7.72
C ILE A 183 13.70 -1.19 6.49
N PRO A 184 13.38 -2.48 6.55
CA PRO A 184 13.41 -3.35 5.38
C PRO A 184 12.45 -2.88 4.28
N ILE A 185 12.92 -2.92 3.04
CA ILE A 185 12.18 -2.50 1.84
C ILE A 185 12.00 -3.70 0.90
N GLY A 186 10.77 -3.98 0.50
CA GLY A 186 10.46 -4.94 -0.56
C GLY A 186 9.86 -4.24 -1.77
N ILE A 187 10.32 -4.58 -2.97
CA ILE A 187 9.77 -4.03 -4.21
C ILE A 187 9.37 -5.19 -5.11
N ILE A 188 8.12 -5.17 -5.59
CA ILE A 188 7.58 -6.13 -6.54
C ILE A 188 7.27 -5.35 -7.82
N GLY A 189 8.14 -5.46 -8.83
CA GLY A 189 7.90 -4.87 -10.14
C GLY A 189 7.09 -5.79 -11.06
N THR A 190 6.48 -5.21 -12.08
CA THR A 190 5.83 -5.96 -13.17
C THR A 190 6.58 -5.78 -14.48
N GLY A 191 6.77 -6.86 -15.24
CA GLY A 191 7.65 -6.85 -16.42
C GLY A 191 7.05 -6.23 -17.68
N LEU A 192 5.73 -6.02 -17.70
CA LEU A 192 5.02 -5.43 -18.84
C LEU A 192 4.54 -4.00 -18.59
N SER A 193 4.81 -3.39 -17.42
CA SER A 193 4.31 -2.06 -17.07
C SER A 193 5.00 -0.89 -17.78
N ASN A 194 6.20 -1.11 -18.30
CA ASN A 194 6.93 -0.16 -19.13
C ASN A 194 6.53 -0.21 -20.62
N GLN A 195 5.63 -1.12 -21.00
CA GLN A 195 5.20 -1.28 -22.39
C GLN A 195 3.99 -0.40 -22.71
N THR A 196 4.00 0.16 -23.92
CA THR A 196 2.83 0.84 -24.50
C THR A 196 1.79 -0.20 -24.90
N LYS A 197 0.53 -0.01 -24.51
CA LYS A 197 -0.61 -0.83 -24.96
C LYS A 197 -1.53 0.00 -25.86
N GLY A 198 -1.43 -0.22 -27.17
CA GLY A 198 -2.21 0.53 -28.16
C GLY A 198 -1.88 2.03 -28.09
N ILE A 199 -2.87 2.87 -27.77
CA ILE A 199 -2.71 4.32 -27.61
C ILE A 199 -2.36 4.75 -26.18
N ILE A 200 -2.34 3.81 -25.23
CA ILE A 200 -2.07 4.10 -23.83
C ILE A 200 -0.56 4.05 -23.62
N PRO A 201 0.07 5.18 -23.22
CA PRO A 201 1.49 5.20 -22.92
C PRO A 201 1.81 4.29 -21.73
N PRO A 202 3.09 3.92 -21.53
CA PRO A 202 3.48 3.11 -20.39
C PRO A 202 2.99 3.68 -19.06
N LEU A 203 2.41 2.82 -18.22
CA LEU A 203 1.93 3.24 -16.90
C LEU A 203 3.07 3.32 -15.87
N ALA A 204 4.12 2.52 -16.07
CA ALA A 204 5.36 2.56 -15.30
C ALA A 204 6.58 2.65 -16.24
N PRO A 205 6.78 3.80 -16.91
CA PRO A 205 7.89 3.99 -17.84
C PRO A 205 9.26 3.79 -17.18
N ASP A 206 10.23 3.32 -17.97
CA ASP A 206 11.62 3.19 -17.56
C ASP A 206 12.18 4.53 -17.06
N GLY A 207 13.03 4.47 -16.04
CA GLY A 207 13.55 5.65 -15.36
C GLY A 207 12.58 6.30 -14.38
N PHE A 208 11.34 5.82 -14.22
CA PHE A 208 10.41 6.31 -13.20
C PHE A 208 9.69 5.21 -12.42
N ASN A 209 10.03 3.95 -12.66
CA ASN A 209 9.30 2.79 -12.15
C ASN A 209 10.05 2.07 -11.02
N HIS A 210 9.54 0.91 -10.63
CA HIS A 210 10.05 0.01 -9.60
C HIS A 210 11.57 -0.21 -9.61
N SER A 211 12.23 -0.18 -10.77
CA SER A 211 13.68 -0.35 -10.88
C SER A 211 14.44 0.79 -10.20
N GLU A 212 14.01 2.04 -10.36
CA GLU A 212 14.62 3.21 -9.73
C GLU A 212 14.37 3.24 -8.23
N PHE A 213 13.16 2.89 -7.79
CA PHE A 213 12.86 2.74 -6.36
C PHE A 213 13.78 1.70 -5.70
N PHE A 214 14.11 0.61 -6.41
CA PHE A 214 15.03 -0.40 -5.91
C PHE A 214 16.48 0.09 -5.90
N ASN A 215 16.91 0.74 -6.97
CA ASN A 215 18.24 1.34 -7.08
C ASN A 215 18.53 2.32 -5.94
N GLU A 216 17.56 3.16 -5.59
CA GLU A 216 17.68 4.15 -4.51
C GLU A 216 17.52 3.56 -3.09
N SER A 217 16.99 2.34 -2.96
CA SER A 217 16.79 1.67 -1.67
C SER A 217 18.10 1.13 -1.06
N LYS A 218 18.23 1.23 0.26
CA LYS A 218 19.36 0.64 1.02
C LYS A 218 19.03 -0.76 1.52
N PRO A 219 20.04 -1.66 1.61
CA PRO A 219 19.88 -2.91 2.34
C PRO A 219 19.47 -2.68 3.81
N PRO A 220 18.61 -3.56 4.40
CA PRO A 220 18.05 -4.75 3.78
C PRO A 220 16.91 -4.40 2.80
N CYS A 221 17.11 -4.77 1.52
CA CYS A 221 16.14 -4.56 0.46
C CYS A 221 16.03 -5.82 -0.41
N CYS A 222 14.84 -6.10 -0.91
CA CYS A 222 14.60 -7.18 -1.86
C CYS A 222 13.79 -6.70 -3.05
N TYR A 223 14.05 -7.33 -4.20
CA TYR A 223 13.38 -7.01 -5.46
C TYR A 223 12.92 -8.28 -6.14
N PHE A 224 11.62 -8.32 -6.45
CA PHE A 224 10.97 -9.38 -7.19
C PHE A 224 10.39 -8.79 -8.47
N LEU A 225 10.60 -9.47 -9.60
CA LEU A 225 10.05 -9.05 -10.89
C LEU A 225 9.08 -10.11 -11.40
N THR A 226 7.82 -9.72 -11.53
CA THR A 226 6.76 -10.53 -12.13
C THR A 226 6.77 -10.31 -13.65
N LYS A 227 7.61 -11.09 -14.35
CA LYS A 227 7.99 -10.83 -15.76
C LYS A 227 6.82 -10.72 -16.74
N ASP A 228 5.80 -11.53 -16.54
CA ASP A 228 4.70 -11.71 -17.50
C ASP A 228 3.42 -10.94 -17.11
N TYR A 229 3.51 -10.06 -16.12
CA TYR A 229 2.38 -9.27 -15.61
C TYR A 229 2.52 -7.79 -15.97
N GLY A 230 1.38 -7.13 -16.13
CA GLY A 230 1.26 -5.69 -16.34
C GLY A 230 0.87 -4.91 -15.09
N HIS A 231 0.95 -3.59 -15.21
CA HIS A 231 0.77 -2.64 -14.12
C HIS A 231 -0.56 -2.79 -13.36
N CYS A 232 -1.63 -3.23 -14.04
CA CYS A 232 -2.96 -3.32 -13.45
C CYS A 232 -3.39 -4.75 -13.10
N ASP A 233 -2.56 -5.77 -13.32
CA ASP A 233 -2.95 -7.17 -13.17
C ASP A 233 -3.19 -7.59 -11.71
N MET A 234 -2.73 -6.77 -10.75
CA MET A 234 -3.01 -6.93 -9.33
C MET A 234 -4.40 -6.41 -8.90
N LEU A 235 -5.11 -5.71 -9.80
CA LEU A 235 -6.44 -5.21 -9.55
C LEU A 235 -7.46 -6.30 -9.83
N ASN A 236 -8.46 -6.44 -8.96
CA ASN A 236 -9.46 -7.50 -9.03
C ASN A 236 -10.90 -6.99 -9.20
N ASP A 237 -11.09 -5.74 -9.64
CA ASP A 237 -12.40 -5.16 -9.94
C ASP A 237 -12.74 -5.32 -11.43
N PRO A 238 -13.94 -5.78 -11.80
CA PRO A 238 -14.32 -6.01 -13.19
C PRO A 238 -14.35 -4.73 -14.03
N ASN A 239 -14.44 -3.55 -13.40
CA ASN A 239 -14.46 -2.28 -14.14
C ASN A 239 -13.06 -1.80 -14.57
N VAL A 240 -11.99 -2.45 -14.11
CA VAL A 240 -10.61 -2.10 -14.47
C VAL A 240 -10.38 -2.21 -15.97
N ALA A 241 -11.00 -3.20 -16.61
CA ALA A 241 -10.91 -3.43 -18.06
C ALA A 241 -11.48 -2.28 -18.91
N PHE A 242 -12.25 -1.36 -18.32
CA PHE A 242 -12.76 -0.18 -19.04
C PHE A 242 -11.83 1.03 -18.94
N LEU A 243 -10.75 0.95 -18.16
CA LEU A 243 -9.86 2.08 -17.87
C LEU A 243 -8.48 1.94 -18.51
N PHE A 244 -8.05 0.72 -18.86
CA PHE A 244 -6.71 0.41 -19.36
C PHE A 244 -6.74 -0.69 -20.42
#